data_AF-A0A1I2YPH1-F1
#
_entry.id   AF-A0A1I2YPH1-F1
#
_cell.length_a   1.000
_cell.length_b   1.000
_cell.length_c   1.000
_cell.angle_alpha   90.00
_cell.angle_beta   90.00
_cell.angle_gamma   90.00
#
_symmetry.space_group_name_H-M   'P 1'
#
loop_
_entity.id
_entity.type
_entity.pdbx_description
1 polymer ?
#
loop_
_entity_poly.entity_id
_entity_poly.type
_entity_poly.pdbx_seq_one_letter_code
_entity_poly.pdbx_strand_id
1 'polypeptide(L)'
;MVRWTGAEDDLLRCGYPDYKQMQASLPHRSLNALRYRCRCLGMTSSRHIWTNREVRCLLELFRRGVSDRDLLASFPGMRLAQLKGKARHVGAERRYRPRPLDDPALDAIRARAFAAGVSLVDLDRRLKTGSYYQSCRRDVKLKPVARAAAFFGGEVTIEWPEEI
;
A
#
# COMPACT_ATOMS: atom_id res chain seq x y z
N MET A 1 25.32 -24.27 -24.80
CA MET A 1 25.09 -22.84 -24.52
C MET A 1 25.02 -22.13 -25.88
N VAL A 2 23.84 -21.66 -26.31
CA VAL A 2 23.67 -21.10 -27.67
C VAL A 2 24.30 -19.71 -27.71
N ARG A 3 25.29 -19.51 -28.60
CA ARG A 3 26.03 -18.25 -28.73
C ARG A 3 25.14 -17.17 -29.36
N TRP A 4 25.24 -15.94 -28.87
CA TRP A 4 24.61 -14.76 -29.48
C TRP A 4 25.57 -14.14 -30.50
N THR A 5 25.04 -13.67 -31.63
CA THR A 5 25.84 -12.96 -32.66
C THR A 5 25.70 -11.44 -32.49
N GLY A 6 26.65 -10.67 -33.04
CA GLY A 6 26.57 -9.21 -33.03
C GLY A 6 25.34 -8.67 -33.76
N ALA A 7 24.97 -9.29 -34.90
CA ALA A 7 23.77 -8.93 -35.65
C ALA A 7 22.48 -9.18 -34.85
N GLU A 8 22.42 -10.25 -34.05
CA GLU A 8 21.29 -10.47 -33.13
C GLU A 8 21.23 -9.37 -32.07
N ASP A 9 22.37 -8.95 -31.49
CA ASP A 9 22.39 -7.87 -30.49
C ASP A 9 21.95 -6.52 -31.09
N ASP A 10 22.35 -6.21 -32.32
CA ASP A 10 21.95 -4.98 -33.01
C ASP A 10 20.44 -4.97 -33.32
N LEU A 11 19.89 -6.12 -33.73
CA LEU A 11 18.44 -6.30 -33.87
C LEU A 11 17.70 -6.03 -32.55
N LEU A 12 18.23 -6.52 -31.42
CA LEU A 12 17.64 -6.23 -30.11
C LEU A 12 17.67 -4.74 -29.79
N ARG A 13 18.80 -4.06 -30.01
CA ARG A 13 18.95 -2.62 -29.75
C ARG A 13 17.95 -1.79 -30.56
N CYS A 14 17.73 -2.14 -31.82
CA CYS A 14 16.78 -1.46 -32.70
C CYS A 14 15.31 -1.77 -32.36
N GLY A 15 15.00 -3.01 -31.96
CA GLY A 15 13.63 -3.46 -31.71
C GLY A 15 13.10 -3.21 -30.30
N TYR A 16 13.96 -2.90 -29.32
CA TYR A 16 13.52 -2.66 -27.94
C TYR A 16 12.73 -1.33 -27.83
N PRO A 17 11.61 -1.30 -27.09
CA PRO A 17 11.10 -2.31 -26.16
C PRO A 17 10.06 -3.31 -26.73
N ASP A 18 9.84 -3.37 -28.05
CA ASP A 18 8.82 -4.24 -28.66
C ASP A 18 9.29 -5.70 -28.77
N TYR A 19 9.00 -6.48 -27.73
CA TYR A 19 9.32 -7.90 -27.69
C TYR A 19 8.58 -8.75 -28.72
N LYS A 20 7.41 -8.33 -29.21
CA LYS A 20 6.69 -9.09 -30.24
C LYS A 20 7.40 -8.98 -31.57
N GLN A 21 7.83 -7.77 -31.93
CA GLN A 21 8.62 -7.54 -33.14
C GLN A 21 9.97 -8.28 -33.06
N MET A 22 10.68 -8.16 -31.94
CA MET A 22 11.95 -8.88 -31.76
C MET A 22 11.79 -10.41 -31.87
N GLN A 23 10.69 -10.97 -31.36
CA GLN A 23 10.40 -12.40 -31.47
C GLN A 23 10.05 -12.82 -32.91
N ALA A 24 9.39 -11.95 -33.68
CA ALA A 24 9.13 -12.20 -35.10
C ALA A 24 10.43 -12.17 -35.93
N SER A 25 11.36 -11.28 -35.61
CA SER A 25 12.68 -11.20 -36.27
C SER A 25 13.65 -12.30 -35.86
N LEU A 26 13.50 -12.86 -34.66
CA LEU A 26 14.34 -13.94 -34.12
C LEU A 26 13.47 -15.12 -33.63
N PRO A 27 12.76 -15.83 -34.54
CA PRO A 27 11.78 -16.86 -34.16
C PRO A 27 12.43 -18.08 -33.48
N HIS A 28 13.72 -18.32 -33.72
CA HIS A 28 14.52 -19.36 -33.05
C HIS A 28 14.89 -19.01 -31.60
N ARG A 29 14.67 -17.76 -31.16
CA ARG A 29 14.93 -17.32 -29.79
C ARG A 29 13.62 -17.24 -29.02
N SER A 30 13.57 -17.92 -27.88
CA SER A 30 12.43 -17.80 -26.98
C SER A 30 12.34 -16.38 -26.41
N LEU A 31 11.12 -15.94 -26.09
CA LEU A 31 10.88 -14.64 -25.45
C LEU A 31 11.72 -14.44 -24.18
N ASN A 32 11.94 -15.50 -23.40
CA ASN A 32 12.79 -15.44 -22.21
C ASN A 32 14.26 -15.23 -22.55
N ALA A 33 14.77 -15.82 -23.64
CA ALA A 33 16.12 -15.60 -24.11
C ALA A 33 16.33 -14.15 -24.56
N LEU A 34 15.36 -13.57 -25.29
CA LEU A 34 15.37 -12.16 -25.70
C LEU A 34 15.40 -11.23 -24.48
N ARG A 35 14.49 -11.42 -23.51
CA ARG A 35 14.46 -10.64 -22.26
C ARG A 35 15.77 -10.73 -21.47
N TYR A 36 16.32 -11.92 -21.35
CA TYR A 36 17.59 -12.13 -20.66
C TYR A 36 18.73 -11.41 -21.39
N ARG A 37 18.79 -11.50 -22.72
CA ARG A 37 19.83 -10.83 -23.51
C ARG A 37 19.71 -9.31 -23.45
N CYS A 38 18.52 -8.73 -23.60
CA CYS A 38 18.30 -7.29 -23.42
C CYS A 38 18.76 -6.81 -22.03
N ARG A 39 18.56 -7.64 -20.99
CA ARG A 39 19.08 -7.36 -19.65
C ARG A 39 20.61 -7.41 -19.60
N CYS A 40 21.24 -8.42 -20.21
CA CYS A 40 22.71 -8.51 -20.30
C CYS A 40 23.33 -7.35 -21.08
N LEU A 41 22.61 -6.83 -22.09
CA LEU A 41 23.01 -5.66 -22.87
C LEU A 41 22.75 -4.33 -22.14
N GLY A 42 22.21 -4.35 -20.92
CA GLY A 42 21.95 -3.14 -20.13
C GLY A 42 20.76 -2.29 -20.61
N MET A 43 19.94 -2.83 -21.52
CA MET A 43 18.82 -2.09 -22.12
C MET A 43 17.60 -2.01 -21.20
N THR A 44 17.51 -2.92 -20.23
CA THR A 44 16.44 -2.94 -19.24
C THR A 44 16.87 -2.18 -17.99
N SER A 45 15.98 -1.38 -17.40
CA SER A 45 16.21 -0.80 -16.07
C SER A 45 16.46 -1.89 -15.03
N SER A 46 17.56 -1.76 -14.27
CA SER A 46 17.83 -2.67 -13.16
C SER A 46 16.72 -2.55 -12.10
N ARG A 47 16.35 -3.68 -11.48
CA ARG A 47 15.44 -3.65 -10.33
C ARG A 47 16.18 -3.06 -9.14
N HIS A 48 15.53 -2.13 -8.44
CA HIS A 48 16.04 -1.61 -7.17
C HIS A 48 16.22 -2.75 -6.16
N ILE A 49 17.41 -2.84 -5.57
CA ILE A 49 17.71 -3.79 -4.50
C ILE A 49 17.45 -3.10 -3.17
N TRP A 50 16.42 -3.56 -2.48
CA TRP A 50 16.04 -3.03 -1.18
C TRP A 50 17.04 -3.43 -0.09
N THR A 51 17.66 -2.45 0.54
CA THR A 51 18.50 -2.66 1.72
C THR A 51 17.65 -2.77 2.99
N ASN A 52 18.19 -3.42 4.03
CA ASN A 52 17.52 -3.50 5.33
C ASN A 52 17.25 -2.12 5.94
N ARG A 53 18.14 -1.14 5.69
CA ARG A 53 17.97 0.24 6.15
C ARG A 53 16.77 0.91 5.48
N GLU A 54 16.63 0.77 4.16
CA GLU A 54 15.49 1.29 3.41
C GLU A 54 14.18 0.65 3.87
N VAL A 55 14.17 -0.66 4.11
CA VAL A 55 12.99 -1.36 4.60
C VAL A 55 12.59 -0.86 6.00
N ARG A 56 13.54 -0.66 6.91
CA ARG A 56 13.28 -0.08 8.24
C ARG A 56 12.72 1.34 8.15
N CYS A 57 13.33 2.18 7.31
CA CYS A 57 12.84 3.53 7.04
C CYS A 57 11.41 3.51 6.50
N LEU A 58 11.11 2.64 5.53
CA LEU A 58 9.78 2.48 4.94
C LEU A 58 8.74 2.09 5.99
N LEU A 59 9.07 1.12 6.86
CA LEU A 59 8.18 0.66 7.94
C LEU A 59 7.87 1.79 8.93
N GLU A 60 8.88 2.57 9.31
CA GLU A 60 8.71 3.69 10.24
C GLU A 60 7.83 4.80 9.65
N LEU A 61 8.08 5.17 8.39
CA LEU A 61 7.30 6.19 7.69
C LEU A 61 5.83 5.77 7.52
N PHE A 62 5.57 4.50 7.21
CA PHE A 62 4.21 3.97 7.12
C PHE A 62 3.51 3.95 8.49
N ARG A 63 4.23 3.57 9.55
CA ARG A 63 3.72 3.61 10.93
C ARG A 63 3.36 5.03 11.37
N ARG A 64 4.15 6.02 10.98
CA ARG A 64 3.90 7.45 11.24
C ARG A 64 2.77 8.04 10.39
N GLY A 65 2.34 7.34 9.34
CA GLY A 65 1.26 7.83 8.49
C GLY A 65 1.63 9.01 7.61
N VAL A 66 2.92 9.18 7.27
CA VAL A 66 3.41 10.31 6.46
C VAL A 66 2.69 10.41 5.12
N SER A 67 2.69 11.59 4.49
CA SER A 67 2.04 11.80 3.19
C SER A 67 2.80 11.10 2.03
N ASP A 68 2.16 10.91 0.87
CA ASP A 68 2.82 10.34 -0.31
C ASP A 68 3.98 11.24 -0.80
N ARG A 69 3.86 12.56 -0.59
CA ARG A 69 4.90 13.54 -0.92
C ARG A 69 6.14 13.36 -0.06
N ASP A 70 5.97 13.26 1.26
CA ASP A 70 7.09 13.10 2.20
C ASP A 70 7.74 11.72 2.06
N LEU A 71 6.94 10.71 1.71
CA LEU A 71 7.43 9.38 1.39
C LEU A 71 8.35 9.41 0.16
N LEU A 72 7.97 10.13 -0.91
CA LEU A 72 8.81 10.31 -2.09
C LEU A 72 10.07 11.12 -1.79
N ALA A 73 9.96 12.15 -0.94
CA ALA A 73 11.13 12.94 -0.50
C ALA A 73 12.16 12.08 0.27
N SER A 74 11.70 11.05 0.98
CA SER A 74 12.55 10.14 1.75
C SER A 74 13.24 9.06 0.89
N PHE A 75 12.76 8.83 -0.34
CA PHE A 75 13.28 7.82 -1.27
C PHE A 75 13.49 8.43 -2.67
N PRO A 76 14.50 9.29 -2.85
CA PRO A 76 14.76 9.94 -4.13
C PRO A 76 15.02 8.90 -5.23
N GLY A 77 14.37 9.08 -6.38
CA GLY A 77 14.50 8.18 -7.54
C GLY A 77 13.58 6.94 -7.50
N MET A 78 12.84 6.71 -6.41
CA MET A 78 11.83 5.65 -6.37
C MET A 78 10.45 6.15 -6.80
N ARG A 79 9.71 5.29 -7.50
CA ARG A 79 8.31 5.54 -7.82
C ARG A 79 7.42 5.12 -6.66
N LEU A 80 6.34 5.87 -6.45
CA LEU A 80 5.36 5.58 -5.41
C LEU A 80 4.80 4.14 -5.48
N ALA A 81 4.61 3.61 -6.69
CA ALA A 81 4.18 2.24 -6.91
C ALA A 81 5.19 1.21 -6.37
N GLN A 82 6.50 1.48 -6.49
CA GLN A 82 7.54 0.60 -5.94
C GLN A 82 7.51 0.61 -4.41
N LEU A 83 7.35 1.79 -3.81
CA LEU A 83 7.26 1.95 -2.35
C LEU A 83 6.02 1.23 -1.80
N LYS A 84 4.83 1.45 -2.40
CA LYS A 84 3.58 0.79 -2.01
C LYS A 84 3.64 -0.73 -2.22
N GLY A 85 4.24 -1.17 -3.32
CA GLY A 85 4.46 -2.59 -3.60
C GLY A 85 5.37 -3.24 -2.56
N LYS A 86 6.49 -2.60 -2.21
CA LYS A 86 7.38 -3.09 -1.16
C LYS A 86 6.71 -3.08 0.21
N ALA A 87 6.00 -2.01 0.55
CA ALA A 87 5.27 -1.87 1.81
C ALA A 87 4.29 -3.05 2.00
N ARG A 88 3.49 -3.37 0.98
CA ARG A 88 2.59 -4.53 1.01
C ARG A 88 3.35 -5.84 1.21
N HIS A 89 4.48 -6.03 0.51
CA HIS A 89 5.29 -7.24 0.62
C HIS A 89 5.90 -7.44 2.02
N VAL A 90 6.30 -6.35 2.69
CA VAL A 90 6.85 -6.40 4.05
C VAL A 90 5.79 -6.24 5.16
N GLY A 91 4.51 -6.19 4.80
CA GLY A 91 3.40 -6.03 5.78
C GLY A 91 3.35 -4.65 6.45
N ALA A 92 3.89 -3.61 5.80
CA ALA A 92 3.80 -2.25 6.31
C ALA A 92 2.37 -1.71 6.17
N GLU A 93 1.65 -1.62 7.29
CA GLU A 93 0.35 -0.97 7.35
C GLU A 93 0.50 0.53 7.55
N ARG A 94 -0.17 1.32 6.71
CA ARG A 94 -0.16 2.78 6.84
C ARG A 94 -1.22 3.24 7.82
N ARG A 95 -0.81 4.00 8.83
CA ARG A 95 -1.73 4.57 9.82
C ARG A 95 -2.18 5.95 9.39
N TYR A 96 -3.32 6.05 8.69
CA TYR A 96 -3.91 7.35 8.41
C TYR A 96 -4.82 7.78 9.56
N ARG A 97 -4.78 9.07 9.92
CA ARG A 97 -5.75 9.64 10.85
C ARG A 97 -7.13 9.54 10.21
N PRO A 98 -8.12 8.87 10.82
CA PRO A 98 -9.47 8.80 10.25
C PRO A 98 -9.99 10.20 9.91
N ARG A 99 -10.66 10.35 8.76
CA ARG A 99 -11.34 11.61 8.44
C ARG A 99 -12.47 11.82 9.45
N PRO A 100 -12.70 13.06 9.91
CA PRO A 100 -13.84 13.39 10.76
C PRO A 100 -15.14 12.90 10.12
N LEU A 101 -16.04 12.37 10.94
CA LEU A 101 -17.42 12.07 10.54
C LEU A 101 -18.35 13.14 11.06
N ASP A 102 -19.53 13.24 10.43
CA ASP A 102 -20.60 14.14 10.90
C ASP A 102 -21.17 13.69 12.25
N ASP A 103 -21.10 12.39 12.57
CA ASP A 103 -21.56 11.84 13.85
C ASP A 103 -20.46 11.88 14.93
N PRO A 104 -20.65 12.61 16.04
CA PRO A 104 -19.64 12.78 17.07
C PRO A 104 -19.28 11.46 17.80
N ALA A 105 -20.22 10.55 17.98
CA ALA A 105 -19.98 9.31 18.72
C ALA A 105 -19.07 8.36 17.91
N LEU A 106 -19.33 8.23 16.61
CA LEU A 106 -18.47 7.46 15.71
C LEU A 106 -17.10 8.12 15.54
N ASP A 107 -17.03 9.45 15.44
CA ASP A 107 -15.76 10.15 15.34
C ASP A 107 -14.89 9.96 16.59
N ALA A 108 -15.49 10.08 17.78
CA ALA A 108 -14.81 9.84 19.06
C ALA A 108 -14.23 8.42 19.16
N ILE A 109 -14.99 7.39 18.74
CA ILE A 109 -14.50 6.00 18.71
C ILE A 109 -13.32 5.86 17.74
N ARG A 110 -13.40 6.43 16.54
CA ARG A 110 -12.32 6.34 15.54
C ARG A 110 -11.06 7.08 16.00
N ALA A 111 -11.22 8.23 16.64
CA ALA A 111 -10.13 8.97 17.25
C ALA A 111 -9.48 8.17 18.38
N ARG A 112 -10.29 7.54 19.25
CA ARG A 112 -9.79 6.68 20.33
C ARG A 112 -9.05 5.45 19.81
N ALA A 113 -9.58 4.80 18.78
CA ALA A 113 -8.93 3.67 18.12
C ALA A 113 -7.55 4.06 17.54
N PHE A 114 -7.48 5.23 16.88
CA PHE A 114 -6.23 5.78 16.38
C PHE A 114 -5.23 6.05 17.51
N ALA A 115 -5.66 6.66 18.61
CA ALA A 115 -4.83 6.94 19.79
C ALA A 115 -4.31 5.65 20.46
N ALA A 116 -5.15 4.60 20.52
CA ALA A 116 -4.78 3.29 21.04
C ALA A 116 -3.90 2.47 20.07
N GLY A 117 -3.64 2.97 18.86
CA GLY A 117 -2.85 2.27 17.85
C GLY A 117 -3.54 1.04 17.26
N VAL A 118 -4.86 0.93 17.40
CA VAL A 118 -5.69 -0.15 16.85
C VAL A 118 -6.20 0.28 15.48
N SER A 119 -5.98 -0.52 14.44
CA SER A 119 -6.52 -0.22 13.11
C SER A 119 -8.03 -0.42 13.10
N LEU A 120 -8.77 0.34 12.28
CA LEU A 120 -10.23 0.19 12.18
C LEU A 120 -10.63 -1.20 11.68
N VAL A 121 -9.79 -1.83 10.86
CA VAL A 121 -9.96 -3.22 10.41
C VAL A 121 -9.86 -4.19 11.59
N ASP A 122 -8.87 -3.98 12.45
CA ASP A 122 -8.67 -4.84 13.62
C ASP A 122 -9.76 -4.60 14.68
N LEU A 123 -10.21 -3.36 14.86
CA LEU A 123 -11.35 -3.01 15.70
C LEU A 123 -12.61 -3.74 15.24
N ASP A 124 -12.93 -3.65 13.95
CA ASP A 124 -14.07 -4.32 13.35
C ASP A 124 -13.99 -5.86 13.50
N ARG A 125 -12.80 -6.42 13.33
CA ARG A 125 -12.53 -7.86 13.51
C ARG A 125 -12.75 -8.29 14.96
N ARG A 126 -12.22 -7.54 15.93
CA ARG A 126 -12.35 -7.83 17.37
C ARG A 126 -13.80 -7.73 17.86
N LEU A 127 -14.54 -6.72 17.39
CA LEU A 127 -15.92 -6.48 17.80
C LEU A 127 -16.96 -7.27 16.99
N LYS A 128 -16.51 -8.02 15.97
CA LYS A 128 -17.36 -8.75 15.02
C LYS A 128 -18.42 -7.85 14.39
N THR A 129 -18.04 -6.61 14.07
CA THR A 129 -18.91 -5.59 13.46
C THR A 129 -18.78 -5.52 11.94
N GLY A 130 -17.93 -6.37 11.35
CA GLY A 130 -17.78 -6.49 9.89
C GLY A 130 -16.87 -5.41 9.32
N SER A 131 -17.46 -4.41 8.66
CA SER A 131 -16.74 -3.23 8.15
C SER A 131 -17.36 -1.93 8.65
N TYR A 132 -18.00 -1.96 9.81
CA TYR A 132 -18.81 -0.86 10.33
C TYR A 132 -17.99 0.41 10.54
N TYR A 133 -16.85 0.31 11.23
CA TYR A 133 -15.97 1.46 11.47
C TYR A 133 -15.11 1.84 10.27
N GLN A 134 -14.93 0.91 9.32
CA GLN A 134 -14.19 1.16 8.08
C GLN A 134 -15.03 1.89 7.02
N SER A 135 -16.27 1.44 6.79
CA SER A 135 -17.12 1.89 5.69
C SER A 135 -18.10 2.99 6.10
N CYS A 136 -18.35 3.16 7.40
CA CYS A 136 -19.23 4.15 8.01
C CYS A 136 -20.44 4.48 7.13
N ARG A 137 -21.39 3.54 7.08
CA ARG A 137 -22.73 3.83 6.52
C ARG A 137 -23.37 4.90 7.41
N ARG A 138 -24.09 5.85 6.79
CA ARG A 138 -24.68 7.03 7.46
C ARG A 138 -25.55 6.69 8.68
N ASP A 139 -26.08 5.47 8.76
CA ASP A 139 -26.91 5.02 9.88
C ASP A 139 -26.07 4.60 11.09
N VAL A 140 -26.13 5.41 12.15
CA VAL A 140 -25.49 5.12 13.43
C VAL A 140 -26.26 4.03 14.16
N LYS A 141 -25.55 2.99 14.62
CA LYS A 141 -26.11 1.88 15.37
C LYS A 141 -25.54 1.91 16.78
N LEU A 142 -26.42 2.08 17.77
CA LEU A 142 -26.03 2.17 19.18
C LEU A 142 -25.29 0.91 19.68
N LYS A 143 -25.68 -0.28 19.21
CA LYS A 143 -25.06 -1.55 19.65
C LYS A 143 -23.56 -1.64 19.32
N PRO A 144 -23.10 -1.39 18.08
CA PRO A 144 -21.68 -1.23 17.78
C PRO A 144 -21.01 -0.15 18.64
N VAL A 145 -21.59 1.05 18.73
CA VAL A 145 -21.02 2.18 19.49
C VAL A 145 -20.76 1.80 20.94
N ALA A 146 -21.77 1.23 21.63
CA ALA A 146 -21.64 0.77 23.01
C ALA A 146 -20.57 -0.32 23.18
N ARG A 147 -20.45 -1.26 22.23
CA ARG A 147 -19.40 -2.29 22.26
C ARG A 147 -18.00 -1.70 22.09
N ALA A 148 -17.83 -0.73 21.20
CA ALA A 148 -16.55 -0.07 21.02
C ALA A 148 -16.19 0.80 22.23
N ALA A 149 -17.15 1.54 22.79
CA ALA A 149 -16.95 2.29 24.02
C ALA A 149 -16.45 1.36 25.15
N ALA A 150 -17.16 0.27 25.42
CA ALA A 150 -16.77 -0.71 26.42
C ALA A 150 -15.37 -1.32 26.16
N PHE A 151 -15.05 -1.62 24.89
CA PHE A 151 -13.72 -2.14 24.51
C PHE A 151 -12.58 -1.17 24.82
N PHE A 152 -12.82 0.14 24.71
CA PHE A 152 -11.85 1.18 25.06
C PHE A 152 -11.95 1.66 26.52
N GLY A 153 -12.82 1.04 27.33
CA GLY A 153 -13.06 1.40 28.72
C GLY A 153 -13.87 2.69 28.91
N GLY A 154 -14.69 3.07 27.93
CA GLY A 154 -15.60 4.21 27.98
C GLY A 154 -17.05 3.79 28.22
N GLU A 155 -17.85 4.76 28.65
CA GLU A 155 -19.29 4.62 28.90
C GLU A 155 -20.10 5.38 27.86
N VAL A 156 -21.34 4.95 27.61
CA VAL A 156 -22.27 5.63 26.69
C VAL A 156 -23.44 6.16 27.50
N THR A 157 -23.55 7.49 27.55
CA THR A 157 -24.63 8.19 28.24
C THR A 157 -25.60 8.77 27.21
N ILE A 158 -26.90 8.76 27.55
CA ILE A 158 -27.94 9.42 26.75
C ILE A 158 -28.32 10.69 27.50
N GLU A 159 -28.09 11.83 26.87
CA GLU A 159 -28.44 13.15 27.40
C GLU A 159 -29.62 13.71 26.59
N TRP A 160 -30.58 14.30 27.28
CA TRP A 160 -31.68 15.04 26.67
C TRP A 160 -31.40 16.53 26.83
N PRO A 161 -31.63 17.38 25.81
CA PRO A 161 -31.51 18.82 25.97
C PRO A 161 -32.51 19.31 27.03
N GLU A 162 -32.07 20.21 27.90
CA GLU A 162 -32.87 20.72 29.03
C GLU A 162 -34.04 21.62 28.60
N GLU A 163 -34.10 22.04 27.33
CA GLU A 163 -35.18 22.86 26.77
C GLU A 163 -35.84 22.14 25.58
N ILE A 164 -37.14 21.85 25.72
CA ILE A 164 -38.06 21.43 24.65
C ILE A 164 -38.95 22.61 24.30
#